data_AF-A0A2V9GN67-F1
#
_entry.id   AF-A0A2V9GN67-F1
#
_cell.length_a   1.000
_cell.length_b   1.000
_cell.length_c   1.000
_cell.angle_alpha   90.00
_cell.angle_beta   90.00
_cell.angle_gamma   90.00
#
_symmetry.space_group_name_H-M   'P 1'
#
loop_
_entity.id
_entity.type
_entity.pdbx_description
1 polymer ?
#
loop_
_entity_poly.entity_id
_entity_poly.type
_entity_poly.pdbx_seq_one_letter_code
_entity_poly.pdbx_strand_id
1 'polypeptide(L)'
;MPRGYEPEDFLTPRDASGEREPATEQSSRDQVARDKLPTTVPQWLHKTRIETQLLPLSPGRSMKYGVRNSETATILELGKFRAIAQEDLAEFAYGGDKGRIRPDIANLMRQGLVEMKSIPHEEMGSRKLLTLTKNGHRFLTETQSAGKGQVLYSGFTKPREANHDADLYLLYQKAAEKIEGQRGRNLRVVLDYEMKKRLYRDLAKLGPGRVSSEQKHLVAERHGLQVVRGKIPVPDIRIEYQARDGERARVDLELATSHYRGRSLAEKVRAGFSSTPTGRMLRSSGGCWISVN
;
A
#
# COMPACT_ATOMS: atom_id res chain seq x y z
N MET A 1 -15.87 60.02 -9.71
CA MET A 1 -15.58 60.18 -8.27
C MET A 1 -16.64 61.12 -7.70
N PRO A 2 -17.23 60.93 -6.49
CA PRO A 2 -16.99 59.95 -5.42
C PRO A 2 -18.28 59.32 -4.81
N ARG A 3 -18.10 58.41 -3.80
CA ARG A 3 -18.94 58.06 -2.59
C ARG A 3 -20.47 57.93 -2.74
N GLY A 4 -21.19 56.98 -2.14
CA GLY A 4 -20.96 56.06 -1.03
C GLY A 4 -22.33 55.76 -0.38
N TYR A 5 -22.52 54.54 0.14
CA TYR A 5 -23.41 54.08 1.24
C TYR A 5 -24.88 54.59 1.36
N GLU A 6 -25.84 53.62 1.23
CA GLU A 6 -27.08 53.31 2.02
C GLU A 6 -27.95 54.46 2.57
N PRO A 7 -29.31 54.36 2.71
CA PRO A 7 -29.90 53.31 3.59
C PRO A 7 -31.42 52.94 3.44
N GLU A 8 -31.80 51.83 4.12
CA GLU A 8 -33.09 51.40 4.72
C GLU A 8 -34.39 51.37 3.85
N ASP A 9 -35.48 50.63 4.10
CA ASP A 9 -36.11 50.32 5.38
C ASP A 9 -37.36 49.41 5.22
N PHE A 10 -37.68 48.70 6.31
CA PHE A 10 -39.03 48.41 6.82
C PHE A 10 -40.06 47.47 6.12
N LEU A 11 -40.35 46.37 6.84
CA LEU A 11 -41.67 45.89 7.34
C LEU A 11 -42.04 44.43 7.03
N THR A 12 -41.94 43.61 8.09
CA THR A 12 -42.90 42.53 8.42
C THR A 12 -44.18 43.18 9.02
N PRO A 13 -45.38 42.54 9.11
CA PRO A 13 -45.60 41.41 10.05
C PRO A 13 -46.76 40.40 9.73
N ARG A 14 -46.66 39.20 10.37
CA ARG A 14 -47.72 38.40 11.06
C ARG A 14 -48.94 37.88 10.26
N ASP A 15 -49.69 36.85 10.66
CA ASP A 15 -49.68 35.77 11.67
C ASP A 15 -50.90 34.88 11.31
N ALA A 16 -50.88 33.59 11.66
CA ALA A 16 -51.99 32.76 12.18
C ALA A 16 -51.65 31.27 11.95
N SER A 17 -51.08 30.53 12.90
CA SER A 17 -51.66 29.94 14.13
C SER A 17 -52.65 28.78 13.88
N GLY A 18 -52.40 27.66 14.57
CA GLY A 18 -53.23 26.46 14.53
C GLY A 18 -52.57 25.29 15.29
N GLU A 19 -52.66 25.33 16.62
CA GLU A 19 -52.24 24.28 17.56
C GLU A 19 -53.07 22.99 17.42
N ARG A 20 -52.46 21.82 17.70
CA ARG A 20 -52.99 20.77 18.62
C ARG A 20 -52.10 19.51 18.68
N GLU A 21 -51.64 19.21 19.88
CA GLU A 21 -51.37 17.87 20.43
C GLU A 21 -52.48 17.58 21.48
N PRO A 22 -52.82 16.32 21.89
CA PRO A 22 -51.83 15.34 22.41
C PRO A 22 -52.17 13.81 22.35
N ALA A 23 -51.15 13.04 22.77
CA ALA A 23 -51.16 11.80 23.60
C ALA A 23 -51.48 10.39 23.02
N THR A 24 -50.42 9.56 23.02
CA THR A 24 -50.28 8.12 23.36
C THR A 24 -51.10 7.04 22.65
N GLU A 25 -50.40 6.14 21.94
CA GLU A 25 -50.50 4.67 22.10
C GLU A 25 -49.30 3.92 21.49
N GLN A 26 -49.00 2.76 22.07
CA GLN A 26 -47.77 1.97 21.89
C GLN A 26 -47.82 1.00 20.70
N SER A 27 -46.61 0.56 20.30
CA SER A 27 -46.29 -0.74 19.67
C SER A 27 -46.66 -0.94 18.20
N SER A 28 -45.63 -1.02 17.35
CA SER A 28 -45.14 -2.32 16.83
C SER A 28 -43.92 -2.14 15.93
N ARG A 29 -42.92 -3.00 16.18
CA ARG A 29 -41.82 -3.46 15.32
C ARG A 29 -41.81 -2.94 13.88
N ASP A 30 -40.70 -2.32 13.49
CA ASP A 30 -39.99 -2.75 12.28
C ASP A 30 -38.48 -2.52 12.42
N GLN A 31 -37.76 -3.64 12.33
CA GLN A 31 -36.31 -3.73 12.34
C GLN A 31 -35.80 -3.35 10.95
N VAL A 32 -35.27 -2.14 10.78
CA VAL A 32 -34.44 -1.84 9.61
C VAL A 32 -33.00 -2.18 9.97
N ALA A 33 -32.57 -3.31 9.40
CA ALA A 33 -31.24 -3.86 9.49
C ALA A 33 -30.18 -2.79 9.18
N ARG A 34 -29.38 -2.44 10.20
CA ARG A 34 -28.05 -1.89 9.98
C ARG A 34 -27.21 -2.99 9.34
N ASP A 35 -27.01 -2.89 8.03
CA ASP A 35 -25.95 -3.62 7.35
C ASP A 35 -24.60 -3.25 7.97
N LYS A 36 -24.18 -4.07 8.93
CA LYS A 36 -22.83 -4.07 9.46
C LYS A 36 -21.93 -4.60 8.34
N LEU A 37 -21.26 -3.70 7.63
CA LEU A 37 -20.06 -4.04 6.87
C LEU A 37 -19.11 -4.81 7.81
N PRO A 38 -18.64 -6.01 7.44
CA PRO A 38 -17.75 -6.76 8.30
C PRO A 38 -16.39 -6.06 8.36
N THR A 39 -16.11 -5.40 9.47
CA THR A 39 -14.77 -4.93 9.86
C THR A 39 -13.87 -6.15 10.09
N THR A 40 -13.41 -6.76 8.99
CA THR A 40 -12.46 -7.86 9.05
C THR A 40 -11.08 -7.24 8.91
N VAL A 41 -10.41 -7.07 10.05
CA VAL A 41 -8.98 -6.76 10.07
C VAL A 41 -8.26 -7.89 9.29
N PRO A 42 -7.40 -7.59 8.32
CA PRO A 42 -6.71 -8.61 7.53
C PRO A 42 -6.00 -9.63 8.42
N GLN A 43 -6.19 -10.93 8.14
CA GLN A 43 -5.83 -12.01 9.06
C GLN A 43 -4.31 -12.14 9.29
N TRP A 44 -3.46 -11.48 8.48
CA TRP A 44 -2.02 -11.37 8.71
C TRP A 44 -1.66 -10.42 9.86
N LEU A 45 -2.53 -9.48 10.25
CA LEU A 45 -2.40 -8.73 11.50
C LEU A 45 -2.63 -9.62 12.73
N HIS A 46 -3.41 -10.71 12.60
CA HIS A 46 -3.73 -11.62 13.70
C HIS A 46 -2.80 -12.83 13.82
N LYS A 47 -2.00 -13.14 12.79
CA LYS A 47 -1.13 -14.33 12.77
C LYS A 47 0.36 -14.05 12.94
N THR A 48 0.70 -12.88 13.48
CA THR A 48 1.95 -12.70 14.21
C THR A 48 1.55 -12.45 15.65
N ARG A 49 1.45 -13.51 16.45
CA ARG A 49 1.47 -13.39 17.91
C ARG A 49 2.83 -12.80 18.26
N ILE A 50 2.96 -11.48 18.16
CA ILE A 50 4.07 -10.76 18.78
C ILE A 50 3.72 -10.79 20.26
N GLU A 51 4.02 -11.93 20.89
CA GLU A 51 4.21 -12.00 22.34
C GLU A 51 5.04 -10.79 22.74
N THR A 52 4.64 -10.13 23.82
CA THR A 52 5.40 -9.07 24.49
C THR A 52 6.83 -9.59 24.69
N GLN A 53 7.70 -9.34 23.73
CA GLN A 53 9.09 -9.72 23.80
C GLN A 53 9.80 -8.63 24.58
N LEU A 54 9.63 -8.68 25.90
CA LEU A 54 10.75 -8.39 26.79
C LEU A 54 11.76 -9.52 26.57
N LEU A 55 12.51 -9.48 25.46
CA LEU A 55 13.58 -10.43 25.22
C LEU A 55 14.59 -10.31 26.36
N PRO A 56 15.05 -11.43 26.95
CA PRO A 56 16.09 -11.40 27.97
C PRO A 56 17.35 -10.75 27.40
N LEU A 57 17.83 -9.75 28.15
CA LEU A 57 19.00 -8.95 27.85
C LEU A 57 20.23 -9.84 27.66
N SER A 58 20.74 -9.93 26.43
CA SER A 58 22.17 -10.17 26.23
C SER A 58 22.92 -8.98 26.83
N PRO A 59 23.81 -9.17 27.81
CA PRO A 59 24.47 -8.07 28.48
C PRO A 59 25.44 -7.40 27.50
N GLY A 60 25.10 -6.20 27.03
CA GLY A 60 26.04 -5.37 26.29
C GLY A 60 25.49 -4.35 25.28
N ARG A 61 24.19 -4.29 24.97
CA ARG A 61 23.67 -3.27 24.03
C ARG A 61 22.41 -2.59 24.54
N SER A 62 22.53 -1.31 24.81
CA SER A 62 21.44 -0.40 25.18
C SER A 62 20.34 -0.42 24.13
N MET A 63 19.13 -0.85 24.52
CA MET A 63 17.92 -0.58 23.74
C MET A 63 17.70 0.94 23.72
N LYS A 64 18.15 1.59 22.65
CA LYS A 64 17.98 3.05 22.44
C LYS A 64 16.54 3.45 22.11
N TYR A 65 15.66 2.48 21.88
CA TYR A 65 14.32 2.70 21.36
C TYR A 65 13.27 2.00 22.22
N GLY A 66 12.18 2.70 22.52
CA GLY A 66 10.98 2.13 23.14
C GLY A 66 9.90 2.03 22.08
N VAL A 67 9.79 0.86 21.44
CA VAL A 67 8.88 0.62 20.30
C VAL A 67 7.79 -0.37 20.71
N ARG A 68 6.52 0.03 20.56
CA ARG A 68 5.33 -0.78 20.84
C ARG A 68 5.05 -1.77 19.71
N ASN A 69 4.22 -2.79 19.96
CA ASN A 69 3.86 -3.78 18.93
C ASN A 69 3.21 -3.14 17.67
N SER A 70 2.34 -2.14 17.85
CA SER A 70 1.71 -1.43 16.73
C SER A 70 2.73 -0.60 15.93
N GLU A 71 3.69 0.02 16.62
CA GLU A 71 4.79 0.74 16.01
C GLU A 71 5.73 -0.22 15.25
N THR A 72 6.06 -1.38 15.83
CA THR A 72 6.85 -2.45 15.18
C THR A 72 6.16 -2.96 13.91
N ALA A 73 4.84 -3.22 13.97
CA ALA A 73 4.08 -3.60 12.79
C ALA A 73 4.11 -2.51 11.71
N THR A 74 4.04 -1.24 12.12
CA THR A 74 4.09 -0.08 11.21
C THR A 74 5.43 0.05 10.50
N ILE A 75 6.54 -0.03 11.23
CA ILE A 75 7.87 0.05 10.62
C ILE A 75 8.15 -1.18 9.73
N LEU A 76 7.61 -2.36 10.07
CA LEU A 76 7.71 -3.55 9.23
C LEU A 76 6.98 -3.32 7.90
N GLU A 77 5.78 -2.77 7.95
CA GLU A 77 5.01 -2.45 6.74
C GLU A 77 5.74 -1.41 5.89
N LEU A 78 6.20 -0.31 6.51
CA LEU A 78 7.04 0.70 5.86
C LEU A 78 8.37 0.16 5.33
N GLY A 79 8.89 -0.94 5.89
CA GLY A 79 10.11 -1.58 5.44
C GLY A 79 9.91 -2.47 4.21
N LYS A 80 8.71 -3.03 3.99
CA LYS A 80 8.40 -3.82 2.79
C LYS A 80 8.34 -2.97 1.52
N PHE A 81 7.98 -1.69 1.67
CA PHE A 81 7.84 -0.73 0.58
C PHE A 81 8.88 0.39 0.73
N ARG A 82 9.11 1.17 -0.33
CA ARG A 82 10.01 2.33 -0.24
C ARG A 82 9.32 3.57 0.30
N ALA A 83 8.07 3.75 -0.09
CA ALA A 83 7.22 4.82 0.34
C ALA A 83 5.81 4.27 0.51
N ILE A 84 5.08 4.77 1.50
CA ILE A 84 3.65 4.52 1.69
C ILE A 84 2.98 5.85 1.99
N ALA A 85 1.82 6.12 1.40
CA ALA A 85 1.04 7.30 1.76
C ALA A 85 0.44 7.13 3.16
N GLN A 86 0.45 8.20 3.97
CA GLN A 86 -0.08 8.17 5.32
C GLN A 86 -1.56 7.74 5.34
N GLU A 87 -2.33 8.18 4.34
CA GLU A 87 -3.75 7.87 4.19
C GLU A 87 -3.96 6.37 3.96
N ASP A 88 -3.20 5.77 3.04
CA ASP A 88 -3.30 4.34 2.74
C ASP A 88 -2.80 3.50 3.93
N LEU A 89 -1.74 3.93 4.62
CA LEU A 89 -1.28 3.25 5.84
C LEU A 89 -2.35 3.28 6.94
N ALA A 90 -3.03 4.41 7.12
CA ALA A 90 -4.14 4.53 8.07
C ALA A 90 -5.30 3.60 7.73
N GLU A 91 -5.65 3.52 6.44
CA GLU A 91 -6.74 2.69 5.97
C GLU A 91 -6.44 1.19 6.16
N PHE A 92 -5.31 0.71 5.64
CA PHE A 92 -5.04 -0.72 5.58
C PHE A 92 -4.33 -1.30 6.80
N ALA A 93 -3.39 -0.57 7.43
CA ALA A 93 -2.66 -1.10 8.59
C ALA A 93 -3.36 -0.79 9.93
N TYR A 94 -4.18 0.26 9.98
CA TYR A 94 -4.89 0.69 11.18
C TYR A 94 -6.42 0.56 11.08
N GLY A 95 -6.95 0.00 9.98
CA GLY A 95 -8.40 -0.16 9.79
C GLY A 95 -9.16 1.17 9.78
N GLY A 96 -8.50 2.26 9.37
CA GLY A 96 -9.06 3.61 9.38
C GLY A 96 -8.97 4.34 10.72
N ASP A 97 -8.42 3.73 11.78
CA ASP A 97 -8.30 4.34 13.10
C ASP A 97 -7.21 5.44 13.13
N LYS A 98 -7.65 6.67 12.85
CA LYS A 98 -6.80 7.87 12.89
C LYS A 98 -6.27 8.18 14.29
N GLY A 99 -6.95 7.72 15.35
CA GLY A 99 -6.54 7.94 16.73
C GLY A 99 -5.30 7.13 17.10
N ARG A 100 -5.13 5.94 16.51
CA ARG A 100 -3.97 5.05 16.76
C ARG A 100 -2.76 5.37 15.90
N ILE A 101 -2.94 5.71 14.61
CA ILE A 101 -1.80 5.95 13.72
C ILE A 101 -1.00 7.20 14.07
N ARG A 102 -1.67 8.28 14.49
CA ARG A 102 -1.02 9.57 14.79
C ARG A 102 0.06 9.47 15.89
N PRO A 103 -0.25 8.93 17.09
CA PRO A 103 0.77 8.81 18.14
C PRO A 103 1.91 7.87 17.74
N ASP A 104 1.61 6.76 17.06
CA ASP A 104 2.62 5.79 16.63
C ASP A 104 3.59 6.42 15.61
N ILE A 105 3.07 7.09 14.56
CA ILE A 105 3.92 7.82 13.60
C ILE A 105 4.73 8.91 14.30
N ALA A 106 4.10 9.72 15.16
CA ALA A 106 4.79 10.82 15.83
C ALA A 106 5.94 10.31 16.71
N ASN A 107 5.74 9.18 17.39
CA ASN A 107 6.77 8.58 18.22
C ASN A 107 7.89 7.95 17.38
N LEU A 108 7.54 7.24 16.30
CA LEU A 108 8.51 6.67 15.36
C LEU A 108 9.38 7.75 14.68
N MET A 109 8.77 8.89 14.32
CA MET A 109 9.49 10.05 13.78
C MET A 109 10.41 10.69 14.82
N ARG A 110 9.93 10.88 16.06
CA ARG A 110 10.73 11.42 17.17
C ARG A 110 11.94 10.53 17.50
N GLN A 111 11.79 9.21 17.41
CA GLN A 111 12.88 8.24 17.56
C GLN A 111 13.77 8.15 16.29
N GLY A 112 13.42 8.86 15.22
CA GLY A 112 14.17 8.88 13.97
C GLY A 112 14.14 7.53 13.22
N LEU A 113 13.13 6.70 13.46
CA LEU A 113 12.95 5.39 12.80
C LEU A 113 12.17 5.54 11.48
N VAL A 114 11.32 6.56 11.38
CA VAL A 114 10.50 6.88 10.20
C VAL A 114 10.69 8.33 9.80
N GLU A 115 10.67 8.61 8.50
CA GLU A 115 10.67 9.95 7.93
C GLU A 115 9.36 10.18 7.16
N MET A 116 8.82 11.40 7.24
CA MET A 116 7.64 11.82 6.48
C MET A 116 8.00 13.01 5.58
N LYS A 117 7.52 13.02 4.33
CA LYS A 117 7.61 14.17 3.43
C LYS A 117 6.27 14.47 2.78
N SER A 118 6.03 15.76 2.57
CA SER A 118 4.94 16.22 1.70
C SER A 118 5.44 16.29 0.28
N ILE A 119 4.87 15.48 -0.62
CA ILE A 119 5.31 15.37 -2.01
C ILE A 119 4.14 15.75 -2.93
N PRO A 120 4.31 16.70 -3.88
CA PRO A 120 3.27 17.04 -4.84
C PRO A 120 2.84 15.82 -5.66
N HIS A 121 1.54 15.66 -5.85
CA HIS A 121 0.91 14.67 -6.70
C HIS A 121 0.05 15.38 -7.75
N GLU A 122 0.11 14.90 -8.98
CA GLU A 122 -0.51 15.56 -10.15
C GLU A 122 -2.04 15.70 -9.99
N GLU A 123 -2.70 14.67 -9.45
CA GLU A 123 -4.16 14.64 -9.32
C GLU A 123 -4.70 14.99 -7.92
N MET A 124 -3.89 14.81 -6.87
CA MET A 124 -4.39 14.79 -5.47
C MET A 124 -3.82 15.93 -4.61
N GLY A 125 -3.12 16.88 -5.22
CA GLY A 125 -2.36 17.88 -4.47
C GLY A 125 -1.16 17.26 -3.75
N SER A 126 -0.72 17.83 -2.62
CA SER A 126 0.41 17.25 -1.90
C SER A 126 -0.01 16.04 -1.04
N ARG A 127 0.69 14.90 -1.20
CA ARG A 127 0.51 13.68 -0.40
C ARG A 127 1.59 13.58 0.68
N LYS A 128 1.22 13.12 1.87
CA LYS A 128 2.17 12.82 2.95
C LYS A 128 2.66 11.40 2.79
N LEU A 129 3.90 11.25 2.34
CA LEU A 129 4.54 9.95 2.16
C LEU A 129 5.44 9.65 3.34
N LEU A 130 5.49 8.38 3.74
CA LEU A 130 6.27 7.84 4.83
C LEU A 130 7.30 6.85 4.29
N THR A 131 8.50 6.84 4.86
CA THR A 131 9.54 5.84 4.57
C THR A 131 10.29 5.47 5.83
N LEU A 132 10.87 4.28 5.85
CA LEU A 132 11.77 3.86 6.91
C LEU A 132 13.10 4.62 6.80
N THR A 133 13.66 5.07 7.92
CA THR A 133 15.02 5.66 7.91
C THR A 133 16.09 4.58 7.93
N LYS A 134 17.37 4.97 7.78
CA LYS A 134 18.50 4.05 7.99
C LYS A 134 18.51 3.48 9.42
N ASN A 135 18.07 4.25 10.42
CA ASN A 135 17.99 3.79 11.81
C ASN A 135 16.84 2.79 11.97
N GLY A 136 15.68 3.06 11.36
CA GLY A 136 14.56 2.11 11.32
C GLY A 136 14.93 0.80 10.65
N HIS A 137 15.64 0.86 9.52
CA HIS A 137 16.14 -0.33 8.84
C HIS A 137 17.09 -1.14 9.74
N ARG A 138 18.04 -0.47 10.39
CA ARG A 138 18.97 -1.11 11.32
C ARG A 138 18.22 -1.77 12.48
N PHE A 139 17.26 -1.07 13.09
CA PHE A 139 16.42 -1.60 14.16
C PHE A 139 15.71 -2.90 13.74
N LEU A 140 15.07 -2.91 12.57
CA LEU A 140 14.40 -4.11 12.06
C LEU A 140 15.35 -5.27 11.73
N THR A 141 16.55 -4.94 11.24
CA THR A 141 17.58 -5.94 10.93
C THR A 141 18.15 -6.57 12.20
N GLU A 142 18.45 -5.76 13.22
CA GLU A 142 19.03 -6.21 14.49
C GLU A 142 18.03 -7.02 15.32
N THR A 143 16.74 -6.64 15.29
CA THR A 143 15.68 -7.38 15.97
C THR A 143 15.19 -8.62 15.21
N GLN A 144 15.69 -8.85 13.99
CA GLN A 144 15.23 -9.92 13.09
C GLN A 144 13.71 -9.97 12.92
N SER A 145 13.07 -8.80 13.01
CA SER A 145 11.61 -8.69 12.99
C SER A 145 11.00 -8.92 11.61
N ALA A 146 11.82 -8.81 10.54
CA ALA A 146 11.39 -9.10 9.19
C ALA A 146 11.28 -10.61 8.97
N GLY A 147 10.17 -11.07 8.37
CA GLY A 147 9.99 -12.46 7.96
C GLY A 147 11.15 -12.96 7.08
N LYS A 148 11.44 -14.26 7.14
CA LYS A 148 12.56 -14.87 6.40
C LYS A 148 12.52 -14.50 4.91
N GLY A 149 13.56 -13.81 4.43
CA GLY A 149 13.75 -13.48 3.02
C GLY A 149 13.04 -12.22 2.51
N GLN A 150 12.34 -11.47 3.37
CA GLN A 150 11.81 -10.15 3.02
C GLN A 150 12.96 -9.14 2.97
N VAL A 151 13.12 -8.45 1.84
CA VAL A 151 14.03 -7.32 1.74
C VAL A 151 13.37 -6.12 2.41
N LEU A 152 14.16 -5.40 3.21
CA LEU A 152 13.75 -4.14 3.83
C LEU A 152 14.32 -2.96 3.04
N TYR A 153 13.50 -1.96 2.77
CA TYR A 153 13.88 -0.72 2.12
C TYR A 153 13.90 0.43 3.12
N SER A 154 14.65 1.48 2.78
CA SER A 154 14.73 2.70 3.59
C SER A 154 15.08 3.90 2.75
N GLY A 155 14.51 5.04 3.09
CA GLY A 155 14.72 6.32 2.47
C GLY A 155 13.89 6.51 1.20
N PHE A 156 13.58 7.77 0.92
CA PHE A 156 12.92 8.15 -0.32
C PHE A 156 13.84 7.96 -1.53
N THR A 157 13.23 7.50 -2.62
CA THR A 157 13.79 7.58 -3.97
C THR A 157 13.67 9.01 -4.51
N LYS A 158 13.90 9.20 -5.82
CA LYS A 158 13.72 10.51 -6.45
C LYS A 158 12.27 10.98 -6.24
N PRO A 159 12.00 12.29 -6.06
CA PRO A 159 10.64 12.79 -5.81
C PRO A 159 9.60 12.31 -6.83
N ARG A 160 9.99 12.25 -8.11
CA ARG A 160 9.15 11.74 -9.22
C ARG A 160 8.77 10.26 -9.10
N GLU A 161 9.55 9.47 -8.36
CA GLU A 161 9.34 8.03 -8.13
C GLU A 161 8.56 7.78 -6.83
N ALA A 162 8.53 8.74 -5.89
CA ALA A 162 7.95 8.54 -4.58
C ALA A 162 6.43 8.30 -4.60
N ASN A 163 5.68 9.02 -5.44
CA ASN A 163 4.24 8.78 -5.61
C ASN A 163 3.97 7.41 -6.23
N HIS A 164 4.73 7.04 -7.26
CA HIS A 164 4.67 5.72 -7.87
C HIS A 164 4.96 4.62 -6.85
N ASP A 165 6.03 4.77 -6.06
CA ASP A 165 6.40 3.82 -4.99
C ASP A 165 5.28 3.71 -3.93
N ALA A 166 4.61 4.82 -3.59
CA ALA A 166 3.47 4.82 -2.67
C ALA A 166 2.24 4.09 -3.24
N ASP A 167 1.98 4.21 -4.54
CA ASP A 167 0.85 3.55 -5.19
C ASP A 167 1.03 2.02 -5.30
N LEU A 168 2.28 1.52 -5.23
CA LEU A 168 2.55 0.08 -5.15
C LEU A 168 1.97 -0.54 -3.86
N TYR A 169 1.89 0.22 -2.77
CA TYR A 169 1.26 -0.25 -1.54
C TYR A 169 -0.24 -0.51 -1.75
N LEU A 170 -0.93 0.41 -2.41
CA LEU A 170 -2.36 0.25 -2.72
C LEU A 170 -2.60 -0.90 -3.69
N LEU A 171 -1.75 -1.05 -4.72
CA LEU A 171 -1.76 -2.20 -5.62
C LEU A 171 -1.57 -3.52 -4.87
N TYR A 172 -0.61 -3.58 -3.95
CA TYR A 172 -0.38 -4.72 -3.08
C TYR A 172 -1.62 -5.07 -2.26
N GLN A 173 -2.24 -4.09 -1.58
CA GLN A 173 -3.37 -4.36 -0.70
C GLN A 173 -4.55 -4.99 -1.44
N LYS A 174 -4.86 -4.52 -2.66
CA LYS A 174 -5.90 -5.12 -3.51
C LYS A 174 -5.61 -6.58 -3.88
N ALA A 175 -4.36 -6.87 -4.23
CA ALA A 175 -3.96 -8.23 -4.58
C ALA A 175 -3.88 -9.14 -3.35
N ALA A 176 -3.40 -8.62 -2.22
CA ALA A 176 -3.36 -9.30 -0.93
C ALA A 176 -4.77 -9.71 -0.48
N GLU A 177 -5.75 -8.81 -0.58
CA GLU A 177 -7.15 -9.09 -0.29
C GLU A 177 -7.69 -10.26 -1.14
N LYS A 178 -7.39 -10.26 -2.44
CA LYS A 178 -7.78 -11.36 -3.35
C LYS A 178 -7.13 -12.69 -2.96
N ILE A 179 -5.83 -12.70 -2.66
CA ILE A 179 -5.09 -13.89 -2.23
C ILE A 179 -5.68 -14.43 -0.92
N GLU A 180 -5.94 -13.56 0.05
CA GLU A 180 -6.48 -13.92 1.36
C GLU A 180 -7.92 -14.41 1.26
N GLY A 181 -8.75 -13.82 0.40
CA GLY A 181 -10.10 -14.30 0.08
C GLY A 181 -10.09 -15.72 -0.49
N GLN A 182 -9.01 -16.10 -1.19
CA GLN A 182 -8.77 -17.47 -1.69
C GLN A 182 -8.11 -18.38 -0.64
N ARG A 183 -8.00 -17.93 0.62
CA ARG A 183 -7.30 -18.60 1.73
C ARG A 183 -5.80 -18.79 1.50
N GLY A 184 -5.21 -17.99 0.61
CA GLY A 184 -3.78 -17.88 0.47
C GLY A 184 -3.16 -17.05 1.60
N ARG A 185 -1.84 -17.19 1.78
CA ARG A 185 -1.06 -16.44 2.77
C ARG A 185 0.11 -15.75 2.11
N ASN A 186 0.17 -14.43 2.20
CA ASN A 186 1.31 -13.64 1.72
C ASN A 186 2.60 -14.00 2.48
N LEU A 187 3.66 -14.31 1.74
CA LEU A 187 4.96 -14.67 2.30
C LEU A 187 5.93 -13.49 2.22
N ARG A 188 6.03 -12.85 1.05
CA ARG A 188 6.88 -11.67 0.86
C ARG A 188 6.44 -10.83 -0.33
N VAL A 189 6.85 -9.56 -0.29
CA VAL A 189 6.72 -8.60 -1.38
C VAL A 189 8.10 -8.39 -2.00
N VAL A 190 8.16 -8.42 -3.33
CA VAL A 190 9.38 -8.23 -4.11
C VAL A 190 9.17 -7.06 -5.08
N LEU A 191 9.93 -5.98 -4.90
CA LEU A 191 9.86 -4.81 -5.79
C LEU A 191 10.70 -5.00 -7.06
N ASP A 192 10.35 -4.26 -8.11
CA ASP A 192 11.02 -4.24 -9.42
C ASP A 192 12.56 -4.16 -9.33
N TYR A 193 13.06 -3.35 -8.40
CA TYR A 193 14.48 -3.13 -8.19
C TYR A 193 15.19 -4.39 -7.71
N GLU A 194 14.57 -5.15 -6.81
CA GLU A 194 15.13 -6.41 -6.35
C GLU A 194 15.20 -7.42 -7.51
N MET A 195 14.13 -7.50 -8.30
CA MET A 195 14.04 -8.36 -9.47
C MET A 195 15.09 -7.97 -10.53
N LYS A 196 15.13 -6.68 -10.92
CA LYS A 196 16.12 -6.13 -11.86
C LYS A 196 17.54 -6.41 -11.39
N LYS A 197 17.85 -6.18 -10.10
CA LYS A 197 19.20 -6.44 -9.55
C LYS A 197 19.62 -7.91 -9.71
N ARG A 198 18.73 -8.85 -9.39
CA ARG A 198 19.00 -10.29 -9.52
C ARG A 198 19.11 -10.70 -10.99
N LEU A 199 18.19 -10.22 -11.83
CA LEU A 199 18.13 -10.49 -13.27
C LEU A 199 19.39 -10.01 -13.99
N TYR A 200 19.76 -8.73 -13.83
CA TYR A 200 20.92 -8.16 -14.53
C TYR A 200 22.24 -8.73 -14.02
N ARG A 201 22.32 -9.12 -12.75
CA ARG A 201 23.49 -9.86 -12.24
C ARG A 201 23.67 -11.18 -12.97
N ASP A 202 22.59 -11.94 -13.20
CA ASP A 202 22.68 -13.23 -13.89
C ASP A 202 22.91 -13.06 -15.39
N LEU A 203 22.37 -12.01 -16.03
CA LEU A 203 22.71 -11.64 -17.40
C LEU A 203 24.18 -11.25 -17.54
N ALA A 204 24.73 -10.49 -16.60
CA ALA A 204 26.14 -10.08 -16.62
C ALA A 204 27.12 -11.27 -16.51
N LYS A 205 26.72 -12.36 -15.84
CA LYS A 205 27.53 -13.59 -15.76
C LYS A 205 27.68 -14.32 -17.09
N LEU A 206 26.84 -14.01 -18.09
CA LEU A 206 26.94 -14.60 -19.43
C LEU A 206 28.08 -13.99 -20.27
N GLY A 207 28.76 -12.97 -19.74
CA GLY A 207 29.90 -12.31 -20.38
C GLY A 207 29.51 -11.14 -21.29
N PRO A 208 30.49 -10.36 -21.76
CA PRO A 208 30.26 -9.15 -22.56
C PRO A 208 29.85 -9.41 -24.02
N GLY A 209 29.73 -10.67 -24.43
CA GLY A 209 29.26 -11.06 -25.75
C GLY A 209 27.76 -10.82 -25.95
N ARG A 210 27.30 -10.81 -27.20
CA ARG A 210 25.86 -10.77 -27.50
C ARG A 210 25.21 -12.03 -26.95
N VAL A 211 24.54 -11.89 -25.80
CA VAL A 211 23.77 -12.97 -25.17
C VAL A 211 22.82 -13.58 -26.21
N SER A 212 22.95 -14.88 -26.45
CA SER A 212 22.08 -15.58 -27.40
C SER A 212 20.62 -15.49 -26.95
N SER A 213 19.69 -15.63 -27.90
CA SER A 213 18.26 -15.64 -27.59
C SER A 213 17.94 -16.74 -26.56
N GLU A 214 18.50 -17.94 -26.73
CA GLU A 214 18.28 -19.07 -25.83
C GLU A 214 18.77 -18.80 -24.40
N GLN A 215 19.99 -18.28 -24.24
CA GLN A 215 20.51 -17.91 -22.92
C GLN A 215 19.64 -16.86 -22.24
N LYS A 216 19.10 -15.90 -23.00
CA LYS A 216 18.19 -14.89 -22.48
C LYS A 216 16.87 -15.50 -22.01
N HIS A 217 16.33 -16.47 -22.74
CA HIS A 217 15.12 -17.21 -22.34
C HIS A 217 15.36 -18.02 -21.08
N LEU A 218 16.47 -18.75 -20.98
CA LEU A 218 16.84 -19.54 -19.78
C LEU A 218 16.98 -18.64 -18.55
N VAL A 219 17.59 -17.47 -18.70
CA VAL A 219 17.67 -16.49 -17.59
C VAL A 219 16.29 -15.97 -17.24
N ALA A 220 15.45 -15.59 -18.22
CA ALA A 220 14.09 -15.13 -17.96
C ALA A 220 13.28 -16.18 -17.17
N GLU A 221 13.30 -17.44 -17.62
CA GLU A 221 12.58 -18.56 -17.02
C GLU A 221 13.01 -18.82 -15.57
N ARG A 222 14.32 -18.76 -15.28
CA ARG A 222 14.85 -18.89 -13.92
C ARG A 222 14.31 -17.81 -12.97
N HIS A 223 14.06 -16.61 -13.50
CA HIS A 223 13.44 -15.51 -12.76
C HIS A 223 11.91 -15.55 -12.82
N GLY A 224 11.33 -16.57 -13.44
CA GLY A 224 9.89 -16.70 -13.62
C GLY A 224 9.29 -15.63 -14.51
N LEU A 225 10.05 -15.17 -15.50
CA LEU A 225 9.71 -14.14 -16.47
C LEU A 225 9.81 -14.72 -17.89
N GLN A 226 9.30 -13.98 -18.87
CA GLN A 226 9.35 -14.37 -20.28
C GLN A 226 10.09 -13.34 -21.12
N VAL A 227 10.64 -13.75 -22.26
CA VAL A 227 11.20 -12.83 -23.24
C VAL A 227 10.08 -12.36 -24.17
N VAL A 228 9.78 -11.07 -24.15
CA VAL A 228 8.80 -10.44 -25.05
C VAL A 228 9.55 -9.48 -25.97
N ARG A 229 9.43 -9.68 -27.29
CA ARG A 229 10.09 -8.85 -28.33
C ARG A 229 11.60 -8.67 -28.08
N GLY A 230 12.26 -9.75 -27.67
CA GLY A 230 13.70 -9.74 -27.39
C GLY A 230 14.10 -9.02 -26.10
N LYS A 231 13.15 -8.67 -25.21
CA LYS A 231 13.40 -8.07 -23.89
C LYS A 231 12.79 -8.92 -22.78
N ILE A 232 13.32 -8.79 -21.57
CA ILE A 232 12.71 -9.40 -20.37
C ILE A 232 12.03 -8.27 -19.61
N PRO A 233 10.71 -8.05 -19.79
CA PRO A 233 9.98 -7.10 -18.96
C PRO A 233 10.00 -7.58 -17.50
N VAL A 234 10.01 -6.62 -16.57
CA VAL A 234 9.98 -6.87 -15.12
C VAL A 234 8.74 -6.16 -14.56
N PRO A 235 7.92 -6.85 -13.74
CA PRO A 235 6.75 -6.24 -13.11
C PRO A 235 7.18 -5.23 -12.03
N ASP A 236 6.29 -4.31 -11.67
CA ASP A 236 6.59 -3.32 -10.63
C ASP A 236 6.67 -3.97 -9.24
N ILE A 237 5.81 -4.96 -9.00
CA ILE A 237 5.74 -5.72 -7.75
C ILE A 237 5.40 -7.18 -8.03
N ARG A 238 6.03 -8.08 -7.30
CA ARG A 238 5.68 -9.51 -7.23
C ARG A 238 5.33 -9.85 -5.79
N ILE A 239 4.18 -10.50 -5.62
CA ILE A 239 3.78 -11.07 -4.33
C ILE A 239 4.06 -12.56 -4.40
N GLU A 240 4.91 -13.06 -3.50
CA GLU A 240 5.06 -14.49 -3.28
C GLU A 240 4.17 -14.90 -2.12
N TYR A 241 3.34 -15.92 -2.34
CA TYR A 241 2.34 -16.36 -1.37
C TYR A 241 2.26 -17.89 -1.35
N GLN A 242 1.71 -18.41 -0.26
CA GLN A 242 1.31 -19.80 -0.16
C GLN A 242 -0.17 -19.90 -0.54
N ALA A 243 -0.50 -20.74 -1.52
CA ALA A 243 -1.89 -21.01 -1.91
C ALA A 243 -2.57 -21.90 -0.85
N ARG A 244 -3.89 -22.11 -1.01
CA ARG A 244 -4.72 -22.88 -0.07
C ARG A 244 -4.22 -24.31 0.15
N ASP A 245 -3.68 -24.93 -0.89
CA ASP A 245 -3.10 -26.27 -0.90
C ASP A 245 -1.71 -26.33 -0.23
N GLY A 246 -1.15 -25.19 0.17
CA GLY A 246 0.18 -25.10 0.74
C GLY A 246 1.30 -24.90 -0.28
N GLU A 247 0.99 -24.92 -1.58
CA GLU A 247 1.97 -24.69 -2.65
C GLU A 247 2.42 -23.23 -2.68
N ARG A 248 3.66 -23.02 -3.11
CA ARG A 248 4.20 -21.67 -3.30
C ARG A 248 3.79 -21.17 -4.68
N ALA A 249 3.07 -20.05 -4.68
CA ALA A 249 2.66 -19.34 -5.88
C ALA A 249 3.20 -17.91 -5.87
N ARG A 250 3.09 -17.26 -7.02
CA ARG A 250 3.46 -15.85 -7.20
C ARG A 250 2.45 -15.16 -8.07
N VAL A 251 2.28 -13.86 -7.87
CA VAL A 251 1.56 -12.99 -8.78
C VAL A 251 2.41 -11.76 -9.10
N ASP A 252 2.49 -11.45 -10.39
CA ASP A 252 3.25 -10.33 -10.94
C ASP A 252 2.27 -9.22 -11.29
N LEU A 253 2.43 -8.07 -10.63
CA LEU A 253 1.51 -6.93 -10.77
C LEU A 253 2.21 -5.74 -11.40
N GLU A 254 1.45 -5.03 -12.21
CA GLU A 254 1.88 -3.82 -12.89
C GLU A 254 0.97 -2.65 -12.52
N LEU A 255 1.56 -1.50 -12.20
CA LEU A 255 0.80 -0.29 -11.92
C LEU A 255 0.40 0.39 -13.23
N ALA A 256 -0.87 0.25 -13.61
CA ALA A 256 -1.42 0.96 -14.76
C ALA A 256 -1.75 2.41 -14.38
N THR A 257 -0.79 3.33 -14.53
CA THR A 257 -1.05 4.78 -14.45
C THR A 257 -1.34 5.37 -15.84
N SER A 258 -2.15 6.42 -15.87
CA SER A 258 -2.56 7.16 -17.07
C SER A 258 -1.39 7.64 -17.95
N HIS A 259 -0.19 7.77 -17.37
CA HIS A 259 1.00 8.28 -18.04
C HIS A 259 1.93 7.20 -18.64
N TYR A 260 1.57 5.91 -18.56
CA TYR A 260 2.40 4.85 -19.16
C TYR A 260 2.20 4.78 -20.69
N ARG A 261 3.28 5.07 -21.43
CA ARG A 261 3.31 4.99 -22.91
C ARG A 261 2.87 3.59 -23.37
N GLY A 262 1.78 3.51 -24.12
CA GLY A 262 1.05 2.26 -24.45
C GLY A 262 1.87 1.10 -25.03
N ARG A 263 3.07 1.35 -25.58
CA ARG A 263 3.97 0.29 -26.06
C ARG A 263 4.60 -0.53 -24.92
N SER A 264 4.92 0.10 -23.78
CA SER A 264 5.47 -0.58 -22.60
C SER A 264 4.41 -1.42 -21.89
N LEU A 265 3.17 -0.93 -21.84
CA LEU A 265 2.05 -1.67 -21.24
C LEU A 265 1.71 -2.92 -22.07
N ALA A 266 1.68 -2.81 -23.39
CA ALA A 266 1.43 -3.96 -24.27
C ALA A 266 2.49 -5.06 -24.13
N GLU A 267 3.76 -4.70 -23.90
CA GLU A 267 4.83 -5.67 -23.63
C GLU A 267 4.64 -6.38 -22.28
N LYS A 268 4.20 -5.65 -21.25
CA LYS A 268 3.96 -6.17 -19.90
C LYS A 268 2.70 -7.05 -19.81
N VAL A 269 1.62 -6.67 -20.50
CA VAL A 269 0.42 -7.52 -20.63
C VAL A 269 0.76 -8.80 -21.41
N ARG A 270 1.55 -8.71 -22.49
CA ARG A 270 2.03 -9.90 -23.22
C ARG A 270 2.96 -10.79 -22.40
N ALA A 271 3.56 -10.28 -21.33
CA ALA A 271 4.37 -11.05 -20.40
C ALA A 271 3.54 -11.70 -19.27
N GLY A 272 2.21 -11.54 -19.29
CA GLY A 272 1.30 -12.15 -18.31
C GLY A 272 1.17 -11.37 -17.00
N PHE A 273 1.56 -10.09 -16.94
CA PHE A 273 1.42 -9.31 -15.71
C PHE A 273 -0.04 -8.88 -15.50
N SER A 274 -0.53 -9.08 -14.28
CA SER A 274 -1.86 -8.63 -13.89
C SER A 274 -1.84 -7.13 -13.66
N SER A 275 -2.77 -6.40 -14.28
CA SER A 275 -3.01 -5.00 -13.96
C SER A 275 -4.27 -4.90 -13.10
N THR A 276 -4.18 -4.15 -12.01
CA THR A 276 -5.39 -3.64 -11.34
C THR A 276 -5.40 -2.14 -11.49
N PRO A 277 -6.47 -1.51 -12.03
CA PRO A 277 -6.56 -0.07 -12.00
C PRO A 277 -6.57 0.39 -10.55
N THR A 278 -5.68 1.33 -10.22
CA THR A 278 -5.69 2.03 -8.94
C THR A 278 -6.81 3.06 -8.99
N GLY A 279 -8.07 2.58 -8.91
CA GLY A 279 -9.26 3.42 -8.96
C GLY A 279 -9.36 4.37 -7.76
N ARG A 280 -8.69 5.52 -7.84
CA ARG A 280 -9.20 6.81 -7.36
C ARG A 280 -9.50 7.70 -8.57
N MET A 281 -10.09 7.10 -9.60
CA MET A 281 -10.75 7.84 -10.68
C MET A 281 -12.17 8.09 -10.19
N LEU A 282 -12.55 9.36 -10.04
CA LEU A 282 -13.94 9.76 -9.81
C LEU A 282 -14.86 8.97 -10.75
N ARG A 283 -15.96 8.45 -10.21
CA ARG A 283 -17.03 7.81 -10.99
C ARG A 283 -17.37 8.66 -12.21
N SER A 284 -16.96 8.22 -13.39
CA SER A 284 -17.72 8.42 -14.62
C SER A 284 -17.57 7.20 -15.52
N SER A 285 -18.72 6.56 -15.74
CA SER A 285 -19.09 5.76 -16.91
C SER A 285 -18.04 4.82 -17.54
N GLY A 286 -18.20 3.52 -17.26
CA GLY A 286 -17.95 2.41 -18.20
C GLY A 286 -16.50 2.11 -18.57
N GLY A 287 -15.91 1.07 -17.98
CA GLY A 287 -14.55 0.63 -18.33
C GLY A 287 -14.28 -0.84 -18.00
N CYS A 288 -14.00 -1.61 -19.05
CA CYS A 288 -13.82 -3.06 -19.16
C CYS A 288 -12.79 -3.69 -18.20
N TRP A 289 -13.11 -4.89 -17.71
CA TRP A 289 -12.21 -5.78 -16.97
C TRP A 289 -11.40 -6.63 -17.95
N ILE A 290 -10.08 -6.72 -17.77
CA ILE A 290 -9.27 -7.76 -18.43
C ILE A 290 -8.52 -8.53 -17.35
N SER A 291 -8.99 -9.74 -17.10
CA SER A 291 -8.24 -10.80 -16.39
C SER A 291 -7.59 -11.66 -17.48
N VAL A 292 -6.27 -11.83 -17.45
CA VAL A 292 -5.61 -12.87 -18.24
C VAL A 292 -5.18 -13.95 -17.23
N ASN A 293 -5.69 -15.17 -17.44
CA ASN A 293 -5.30 -16.38 -16.71
C ASN A 293 -3.82 -16.68 -16.89
#